data_AF-A0A9D1ZHT8-F1
#
_entry.id   AF-A0A9D1ZHT8-F1
#
_cell.length_a   1.000
_cell.length_b   1.000
_cell.length_c   1.000
_cell.angle_alpha   90.00
_cell.angle_beta   90.00
_cell.angle_gamma   90.00
#
_symmetry.space_group_name_H-M   'P 1'
#
loop_
_entity.id
_entity.type
_entity.pdbx_description
1 polymer ?
#
loop_
_entity_poly.entity_id
_entity_poly.type
_entity_poly.pdbx_seq_one_letter_code
_entity_poly.pdbx_strand_id
1 'polypeptide(L)'
;MNEETKKLTIPEGYEFDKVENGEVILKKKEIAMPKTWEECMDVLGSVSLFGLRKPYLRQLPPDMEAPMTALCELLLRRNAWWKQLGWKPDWKDKCDKFCITTGEGRVKATVYCASNAILAFPTAEVRDQFYEAFRDLIEEAKELL
;
A
#
# COMPACT_ATOMS: atom_id res chain seq x y z
N MET A 1 25.78 10.91 -43.59
CA MET A 1 24.95 11.72 -42.68
C MET A 1 25.24 11.24 -41.29
N ASN A 2 25.82 12.09 -40.43
CA ASN A 2 26.04 11.74 -39.03
C ASN A 2 24.71 11.98 -38.30
N GLU A 3 24.10 10.94 -37.76
CA GLU A 3 22.92 11.10 -36.89
C GLU A 3 23.38 11.74 -35.57
N GLU A 4 23.00 13.00 -35.34
CA GLU A 4 23.18 13.66 -34.04
C GLU A 4 22.16 13.10 -33.04
N THR A 5 22.55 12.10 -32.26
CA THR A 5 21.74 11.57 -31.17
C THR A 5 21.88 12.41 -29.90
N LYS A 6 20.76 12.93 -29.36
CA LYS A 6 20.69 13.55 -28.03
C LYS A 6 20.08 12.56 -27.02
N LYS A 7 20.76 12.37 -25.88
CA LYS A 7 20.27 11.56 -24.76
C LYS A 7 19.35 12.41 -23.87
N LEU A 8 18.17 11.90 -23.55
CA LEU A 8 17.22 12.51 -22.61
C LEU A 8 17.08 11.61 -21.38
N THR A 9 16.98 12.22 -20.20
CA THR A 9 16.67 11.50 -18.94
C THR A 9 15.20 11.73 -18.60
N ILE A 10 14.44 10.65 -18.44
CA ILE A 10 13.03 10.72 -18.02
C ILE A 10 12.99 10.90 -16.49
N PRO A 11 12.22 11.86 -15.96
CA PRO A 11 12.02 12.01 -14.52
C PRO A 11 11.42 10.76 -13.88
N GLU A 12 11.77 10.53 -12.61
CA GLU A 12 11.22 9.41 -11.83
C GLU A 12 9.68 9.52 -11.74
N GLY A 13 8.98 8.40 -11.92
CA GLY A 13 7.51 8.35 -11.92
C GLY A 13 6.83 8.65 -13.27
N TYR A 14 7.61 8.87 -14.34
CA TYR A 14 7.10 9.09 -15.68
C TYR A 14 7.65 8.06 -16.67
N GLU A 15 6.91 7.83 -17.76
CA GLU A 15 7.35 7.07 -18.91
C GLU A 15 7.07 7.83 -20.21
N PHE A 16 7.83 7.53 -21.26
CA PHE A 16 7.61 8.13 -22.57
C PHE A 16 6.24 7.73 -23.11
N ASP A 17 5.47 8.71 -23.56
CA ASP A 17 4.20 8.47 -24.23
C ASP A 17 4.34 8.67 -25.74
N LYS A 18 4.60 9.91 -26.18
CA LYS A 18 4.71 10.28 -27.60
C LYS A 18 5.46 11.59 -27.80
N VAL A 19 5.76 11.88 -29.07
CA VAL A 19 6.22 13.21 -29.51
C VAL A 19 5.10 13.86 -30.31
N GLU A 20 4.72 15.08 -29.95
CA GLU A 20 3.69 15.86 -30.63
C GLU A 20 4.14 17.31 -30.75
N ASN A 21 4.03 17.90 -31.95
CA ASN A 21 4.47 19.27 -32.23
C ASN A 21 5.92 19.60 -31.84
N GLY A 22 6.81 18.60 -31.86
CA GLY A 22 8.22 18.76 -31.47
C GLY A 22 8.46 18.72 -29.96
N GLU A 23 7.43 18.47 -29.15
CA GLU A 23 7.53 18.28 -27.70
C GLU A 23 7.49 16.80 -27.33
N VAL A 24 8.28 16.40 -26.33
CA VAL A 24 8.25 15.06 -25.75
C VAL A 24 7.19 15.02 -24.65
N ILE A 25 6.12 14.27 -24.89
CA ILE A 25 5.05 14.06 -23.93
C ILE A 25 5.37 12.83 -23.10
N LEU A 26 5.37 13.01 -21.78
CA LEU A 26 5.53 11.95 -20.81
C LEU A 26 4.19 11.70 -20.13
N LYS A 27 3.86 10.44 -19.89
CA LYS A 27 2.73 10.08 -19.03
C LYS A 27 3.23 9.60 -17.68
N LYS A 28 2.40 9.80 -16.66
CA LYS A 28 2.68 9.26 -15.34
C LYS A 28 2.74 7.73 -15.47
N LYS A 29 3.83 7.14 -15.03
CA LYS A 29 3.99 5.68 -15.06
C LYS A 29 2.88 5.07 -14.22
N GLU A 30 2.08 4.19 -14.80
CA GLU A 30 1.15 3.40 -14.00
C GLU A 30 1.98 2.46 -13.12
N ILE A 31 1.95 2.73 -11.82
CA ILE A 31 2.63 1.90 -10.84
C ILE A 31 1.68 0.76 -10.52
N ALA A 32 2.01 -0.43 -11.02
CA ALA A 32 1.32 -1.64 -10.59
C ALA A 32 1.57 -1.85 -9.09
N MET A 33 0.50 -1.79 -8.29
CA MET A 33 0.58 -2.00 -6.86
C MET A 33 0.86 -3.48 -6.56
N PRO A 34 1.72 -3.80 -5.58
CA PRO A 34 2.04 -5.18 -5.25
C PRO A 34 0.82 -5.88 -4.63
N LYS A 35 0.41 -7.02 -5.18
CA LYS A 35 -0.78 -7.78 -4.77
C LYS A 35 -0.43 -9.10 -4.10
N THR A 36 0.81 -9.56 -4.21
CA THR A 36 1.26 -10.77 -3.52
C THR A 36 2.10 -10.43 -2.29
N TRP A 37 2.34 -11.46 -1.47
CA TRP A 37 3.22 -11.35 -0.33
C TRP A 37 4.65 -10.99 -0.77
N GLU A 38 5.14 -11.75 -1.75
CA GLU A 38 6.49 -11.67 -2.30
C GLU A 38 6.74 -10.29 -2.90
N GLU A 39 5.81 -9.78 -3.72
CA GLU A 39 5.92 -8.45 -4.31
C GLU A 39 5.99 -7.35 -3.24
N CYS A 40 5.19 -7.47 -2.18
CA CYS A 40 5.22 -6.51 -1.07
C CYS A 40 6.58 -6.55 -0.34
N MET A 41 7.16 -7.73 -0.15
CA MET A 41 8.47 -7.88 0.50
C MET A 41 9.62 -7.37 -0.36
N ASP A 42 9.52 -7.55 -1.68
CA ASP A 42 10.48 -7.01 -2.64
C ASP A 42 10.49 -5.47 -2.58
N VAL A 43 9.31 -4.85 -2.54
CA VAL A 43 9.20 -3.39 -2.36
C VAL A 43 9.83 -2.94 -1.04
N LEU A 44 9.58 -3.66 0.06
CA LEU A 44 10.14 -3.28 1.36
C LEU A 44 11.67 -3.48 1.44
N GLY A 45 12.25 -4.38 0.65
CA GLY A 45 13.69 -4.59 0.54
C GLY A 45 14.22 -5.65 1.51
N SER A 46 13.58 -6.82 1.57
CA SER A 46 13.89 -7.92 2.49
C SER A 46 13.69 -7.54 3.96
N VAL A 47 12.43 -7.52 4.39
CA VAL A 47 12.10 -7.50 5.82
C VAL A 47 12.08 -8.94 6.31
N SER A 48 13.04 -9.29 7.17
CA SER A 48 13.02 -10.57 7.89
C SER A 48 11.85 -10.59 8.88
N LEU A 49 10.72 -11.20 8.50
CA LEU A 49 9.73 -11.65 9.50
C LEU A 49 10.21 -12.81 10.35
N PHE A 50 11.38 -13.37 10.04
CA PHE A 50 11.95 -14.45 10.84
C PHE A 50 12.13 -14.03 12.31
N GLY A 51 12.27 -12.72 12.62
CA GLY A 51 12.26 -12.22 13.99
C GLY A 51 10.89 -12.23 14.70
N LEU A 52 9.78 -12.19 13.96
CA LEU A 52 8.40 -12.28 14.47
C LEU A 52 7.90 -13.75 14.54
N ARG A 53 8.72 -14.72 14.13
CA ARG A 53 8.24 -16.08 13.86
C ARG A 53 8.13 -16.94 15.12
N LYS A 54 6.88 -16.99 15.63
CA LYS A 54 6.17 -18.13 16.28
C LYS A 54 6.23 -18.41 17.80
N PRO A 55 7.28 -18.19 18.61
CA PRO A 55 7.23 -18.65 20.00
C PRO A 55 6.24 -17.87 20.86
N TYR A 56 5.96 -16.60 20.53
CA TYR A 56 5.05 -15.75 21.31
C TYR A 56 3.61 -15.78 20.79
N LEU A 57 3.38 -15.92 19.48
CA LEU A 57 2.01 -16.05 18.92
C LEU A 57 1.32 -17.33 19.40
N ARG A 58 2.07 -18.43 19.60
CA ARG A 58 1.55 -19.68 20.18
C ARG A 58 1.16 -19.58 21.66
N GLN A 59 1.52 -18.48 22.32
CA GLN A 59 1.12 -18.19 23.70
C GLN A 59 -0.13 -17.30 23.74
N LEU A 60 -0.62 -16.83 22.58
CA LEU A 60 -1.89 -16.14 22.52
C LEU A 60 -3.04 -17.13 22.71
N PRO A 61 -4.17 -16.66 23.25
CA PRO A 61 -5.45 -17.36 23.13
C PRO A 61 -5.69 -17.80 21.66
N PRO A 62 -6.18 -19.03 21.42
CA PRO A 62 -6.34 -19.57 20.07
C PRO A 62 -7.20 -18.71 19.13
N ASP A 63 -8.16 -17.98 19.69
CA ASP A 63 -9.04 -17.04 18.98
C ASP A 63 -8.32 -15.75 18.53
N MET A 64 -7.16 -15.42 19.11
CA MET A 64 -6.36 -14.25 18.73
C MET A 64 -5.17 -14.57 17.82
N GLU A 65 -4.75 -15.83 17.69
CA GLU A 65 -3.58 -16.19 16.88
C GLU A 65 -3.75 -15.78 15.41
N ALA A 66 -4.89 -16.13 14.80
CA ALA A 66 -5.18 -15.84 13.39
C ALA A 66 -5.37 -14.33 13.13
N PRO A 67 -6.26 -13.59 13.85
CA PRO A 67 -6.42 -12.15 13.63
C PRO A 67 -5.15 -11.33 13.83
N MET A 68 -4.33 -11.66 14.83
CA MET A 68 -3.06 -10.98 15.08
C MET A 68 -2.04 -11.24 13.97
N THR A 69 -1.97 -12.48 13.48
CA THR A 69 -1.09 -12.84 12.36
C THR A 69 -1.53 -12.09 11.10
N ALA A 70 -2.82 -12.08 10.79
CA ALA A 70 -3.39 -11.37 9.66
C ALA A 70 -3.12 -9.86 9.73
N LEU A 71 -3.28 -9.25 10.91
CA LEU A 71 -2.98 -7.84 11.13
C LEU A 71 -1.49 -7.51 10.89
N CYS A 72 -0.57 -8.35 11.38
CA CYS A 72 0.86 -8.17 11.12
C CYS A 72 1.19 -8.21 9.63
N GLU A 73 0.62 -9.16 8.89
CA GLU A 73 0.80 -9.23 7.44
C GLU A 73 0.20 -8.02 6.71
N LEU A 74 -0.99 -7.57 7.10
CA LEU A 74 -1.62 -6.37 6.54
C LEU A 74 -0.78 -5.14 6.74
N LEU A 75 -0.24 -4.93 7.95
CA LEU A 75 0.62 -3.78 8.25
C LEU A 75 1.83 -3.71 7.31
N LEU A 76 2.41 -4.85 6.96
CA LEU A 76 3.53 -4.94 6.05
C LEU A 76 3.14 -4.67 4.60
N ARG A 77 2.06 -5.29 4.12
CA ARG A 77 1.52 -5.04 2.76
C ARG A 77 1.15 -3.57 2.58
N ARG A 78 0.47 -2.99 3.58
CA ARG A 78 0.13 -1.56 3.63
C ARG A 78 1.38 -0.68 3.61
N ASN A 79 2.44 -1.05 4.34
CA ASN A 79 3.70 -0.30 4.29
C ASN A 79 4.41 -0.41 2.93
N ALA A 80 4.31 -1.56 2.27
CA ALA A 80 4.83 -1.73 0.92
C ALA A 80 4.10 -0.78 -0.05
N TRP A 81 2.78 -0.69 0.05
CA TRP A 81 1.97 0.23 -0.76
C TRP A 81 2.33 1.69 -0.49
N TRP A 82 2.47 2.08 0.78
CA TRP A 82 2.93 3.40 1.18
C TRP A 82 4.29 3.75 0.57
N LYS A 83 5.26 2.82 0.66
CA LYS A 83 6.59 3.00 0.07
C LYS A 83 6.53 3.13 -1.45
N GLN A 84 5.74 2.29 -2.11
CA GLN A 84 5.57 2.29 -3.56
C GLN A 84 4.92 3.59 -4.08
N LEU A 85 4.02 4.18 -3.29
CA LEU A 85 3.34 5.44 -3.59
C LEU A 85 4.16 6.68 -3.19
N GLY A 86 5.27 6.51 -2.47
CA GLY A 86 5.98 7.62 -1.84
C GLY A 86 5.12 8.37 -0.82
N TRP A 87 4.18 7.68 -0.17
CA TRP A 87 3.16 8.27 0.70
C TRP A 87 3.21 7.70 2.11
N LYS A 88 2.92 8.53 3.10
CA LYS A 88 2.68 8.15 4.50
C LYS A 88 1.68 9.13 5.09
N PRO A 89 0.72 8.70 5.94
CA PRO A 89 -0.24 9.62 6.51
C PRO A 89 0.45 10.60 7.46
N ASP A 90 0.22 11.90 7.26
CA ASP A 90 0.44 12.91 8.30
C ASP A 90 -0.88 13.18 9.03
N TRP A 91 -1.01 12.63 10.23
CA TRP A 91 -2.22 12.80 11.05
C TRP A 91 -2.37 14.20 11.65
N LYS A 92 -1.37 15.08 11.49
CA LYS A 92 -1.44 16.48 11.92
C LYS A 92 -1.97 17.39 10.83
N ASP A 93 -1.92 16.95 9.57
CA ASP A 93 -2.58 17.68 8.50
C ASP A 93 -4.11 17.49 8.60
N LYS A 94 -4.86 18.41 7.98
CA LYS A 94 -6.33 18.32 7.92
C LYS A 94 -6.81 17.69 6.61
N CYS A 95 -5.95 16.95 5.93
CA CYS A 95 -6.26 16.32 4.65
C CYS A 95 -7.00 15.00 4.90
N ASP A 96 -7.94 14.70 4.01
CA ASP A 96 -8.69 13.46 4.05
C ASP A 96 -7.77 12.26 3.78
N LYS A 97 -8.00 11.21 4.56
CA LYS A 97 -7.34 9.91 4.45
C LYS A 97 -8.43 8.86 4.33
N PHE A 98 -8.31 8.04 3.30
CA PHE A 98 -9.31 7.03 2.95
C PHE A 98 -8.94 5.75 3.68
N CYS A 99 -9.80 5.32 4.60
CA CYS A 99 -9.46 4.28 5.57
C CYS A 99 -10.35 3.04 5.41
N ILE A 100 -9.83 1.91 5.89
CA ILE A 100 -10.57 0.65 6.07
C ILE A 100 -10.60 0.39 7.58
N THR A 101 -11.80 0.29 8.15
CA THR A 101 -12.04 0.14 9.60
C THR A 101 -13.18 -0.83 9.85
N THR A 102 -13.29 -1.41 11.03
CA THR A 102 -14.46 -2.21 11.40
C THR A 102 -15.45 -1.40 12.23
N GLY A 103 -16.74 -1.53 11.89
CA GLY A 103 -17.84 -0.94 12.66
C GLY A 103 -19.09 -1.79 12.52
N GLU A 104 -19.83 -1.97 13.62
CA GLU A 104 -21.01 -2.86 13.66
C GLU A 104 -20.68 -4.30 13.22
N GLY A 105 -19.46 -4.78 13.52
CA GLY A 105 -18.99 -6.12 13.14
C GLY A 105 -18.73 -6.32 11.64
N ARG A 106 -18.65 -5.23 10.86
CA ARG A 106 -18.41 -5.27 9.41
C ARG A 106 -17.26 -4.36 9.02
N VAL A 107 -16.49 -4.79 8.02
CA VAL A 107 -15.47 -3.95 7.39
C VAL A 107 -16.16 -2.82 6.62
N LYS A 108 -15.70 -1.58 6.83
CA LYS A 108 -16.26 -0.37 6.24
C LYS A 108 -15.14 0.47 5.63
N ALA A 109 -15.42 1.07 4.47
CA ALA A 109 -14.64 2.18 3.95
C ALA A 109 -15.09 3.47 4.65
N THR A 110 -14.13 4.25 5.14
CA THR A 110 -14.39 5.53 5.82
C THR A 110 -13.38 6.60 5.37
N VAL A 111 -13.61 7.85 5.79
CA VAL A 111 -12.70 8.98 5.54
C VAL A 111 -12.42 9.69 6.85
N TYR A 112 -11.15 9.80 7.21
CA TYR A 112 -10.69 10.52 8.40
C TYR A 112 -9.79 11.68 8.01
N CYS A 113 -10.03 12.87 8.60
CA CYS A 113 -9.18 14.04 8.38
C CYS A 113 -8.13 14.23 9.48
N ALA A 114 -8.42 13.86 10.73
CA ALA A 114 -7.53 14.05 11.89
C ALA A 114 -7.46 12.84 12.85
N SER A 115 -8.13 11.73 12.51
CA SER A 115 -8.16 10.51 13.32
C SER A 115 -7.25 9.46 12.70
N ASN A 116 -6.44 8.80 13.53
CA ASN A 116 -5.55 7.72 13.08
C ASN A 116 -6.37 6.48 12.67
N ALA A 117 -5.87 5.74 11.69
CA ALA A 117 -6.36 4.43 11.29
C ALA A 117 -5.19 3.53 10.86
N ILE A 118 -5.34 2.22 11.08
CA ILE A 118 -4.34 1.21 10.73
C ILE A 118 -4.15 1.14 9.20
N LEU A 119 -5.27 1.04 8.49
CA LEU A 119 -5.35 0.98 7.04
C LEU A 119 -5.83 2.32 6.53
N ALA A 120 -4.90 3.15 6.07
CA ALA A 120 -5.16 4.49 5.55
C ALA A 120 -4.43 4.70 4.23
N PHE A 121 -5.06 5.41 3.31
CA PHE A 121 -4.61 5.56 1.94
C PHE A 121 -4.84 7.00 1.45
N PRO A 122 -4.03 7.45 0.46
CA PRO A 122 -4.11 8.82 -0.05
C PRO A 122 -5.40 9.09 -0.85
N THR A 123 -5.98 8.08 -1.50
CA THR A 123 -7.19 8.22 -2.30
C THR A 123 -8.14 7.04 -2.12
N ALA A 124 -9.41 7.22 -2.49
CA ALA A 124 -10.42 6.17 -2.47
C ALA A 124 -10.03 5.00 -3.38
N GLU A 125 -9.48 5.27 -4.56
CA GLU A 125 -9.10 4.27 -5.55
C GLU A 125 -7.99 3.36 -5.02
N VAL A 126 -6.97 3.94 -4.35
CA VAL A 126 -5.90 3.16 -3.73
C VAL A 126 -6.44 2.29 -2.59
N ARG A 127 -7.32 2.85 -1.75
CA ARG A 127 -7.98 2.08 -0.68
C ARG A 127 -8.75 0.89 -1.24
N ASP A 128 -9.55 1.11 -2.27
CA ASP A 128 -10.42 0.07 -2.85
C ASP A 128 -9.58 -1.00 -3.56
N GLN A 129 -8.52 -0.61 -4.26
CA GLN A 129 -7.56 -1.56 -4.83
C GLN A 129 -6.88 -2.41 -3.74
N PHE A 130 -6.49 -1.80 -2.61
CA PHE A 130 -5.89 -2.53 -1.49
C PHE A 130 -6.88 -3.53 -0.88
N TYR A 131 -8.12 -3.08 -0.69
CA TYR A 131 -9.20 -3.91 -0.16
C TYR A 131 -9.43 -5.14 -1.05
N GLU A 132 -9.55 -4.95 -2.36
CA GLU A 132 -9.75 -6.09 -3.28
C GLU A 132 -8.54 -7.03 -3.33
N ALA A 133 -7.32 -6.50 -3.23
CA ALA A 133 -6.11 -7.33 -3.24
C ALA A 133 -5.96 -8.20 -1.99
N PHE A 134 -6.44 -7.74 -0.83
CA PHE A 134 -6.20 -8.38 0.47
C PHE A 134 -7.47 -8.62 1.28
N ARG A 135 -8.62 -8.77 0.61
CA ARG A 135 -9.95 -8.87 1.23
C ARG A 135 -10.00 -9.95 2.32
N ASP A 136 -9.53 -11.15 2.01
CA ASP A 136 -9.59 -12.30 2.94
C ASP A 136 -8.77 -12.02 4.20
N LEU A 137 -7.60 -11.41 4.05
CA LEU A 137 -6.72 -11.05 5.16
C LEU A 137 -7.31 -9.92 6.02
N ILE A 138 -7.98 -8.96 5.39
CA ILE A 138 -8.72 -7.89 6.09
C ILE A 138 -9.89 -8.47 6.88
N GLU A 139 -10.61 -9.43 6.31
CA GLU A 139 -11.73 -10.09 6.98
C GLU A 139 -11.25 -10.92 8.19
N GLU A 140 -10.11 -11.61 8.07
CA GLU A 140 -9.48 -12.36 9.17
C GLU A 140 -9.00 -11.44 10.31
N ALA A 141 -8.50 -10.24 9.98
CA ALA A 141 -8.04 -9.25 10.95
C ALA A 141 -9.14 -8.31 11.46
N LYS A 142 -10.38 -8.40 10.97
CA LYS A 142 -11.41 -7.34 11.14
C LYS A 142 -11.69 -6.95 12.58
N GLU A 143 -11.62 -7.88 13.52
CA GLU A 143 -11.90 -7.61 14.93
C GLU A 143 -10.86 -6.68 15.58
N LEU A 144 -9.71 -6.51 14.93
CA LEU A 144 -8.59 -5.68 15.38
C LEU A 144 -8.44 -4.37 14.57
N LEU A 145 -9.30 -4.12 13.57
CA LEU A 145 -9.27 -2.97 12.65
C LEU A 145 -10.23 -1.85 13.05
#